data_AF-A0A357B359-F1
#
_entry.id   AF-A0A357B359-F1
#
_cell.length_a   1.000
_cell.length_b   1.000
_cell.length_c   1.000
_cell.angle_alpha   90.00
_cell.angle_beta   90.00
_cell.angle_gamma   90.00
#
_symmetry.space_group_name_H-M   'P 1'
#
loop_
_entity.id
_entity.type
_entity.pdbx_description
1 polymer ?
#
loop_
_entity_poly.entity_id
_entity_poly.type
_entity_poly.pdbx_seq_one_letter_code
_entity_poly.pdbx_strand_id
1 'polypeptide(L)'
;MTKGKFGLSTAAVAVIAFGFAALRQSEAVLLIAGFALLAEKDEWLNRQAMQALLLTIAYFLTALVTGWVFGGLGRLFGFFEVYRVENAMLRINSAVGDLIYVALIALSVIAVLRVLRGRDAGLPWLSKMAGGDFEAAFARQPKSVPAPVQTSPAMQAAPAQAPYVQPAMSAVQDAQASPAVRICSSCSAPLQEDSRFCTACGAKAE
;
A
#
# COMPACT_ATOMS: atom_id res chain seq x y z
N MET A 1 -0.59 14.03 -15.14
CA MET A 1 0.67 13.89 -14.39
C MET A 1 0.94 15.17 -13.66
N THR A 2 1.12 15.12 -12.34
CA THR A 2 1.47 16.28 -11.53
C THR A 2 2.92 16.68 -11.86
N LYS A 3 3.13 17.98 -12.05
CA LYS A 3 4.46 18.57 -12.14
C LYS A 3 4.88 18.97 -10.73
N GLY A 4 6.10 18.61 -10.34
CA GLY A 4 6.67 19.03 -9.07
C GLY A 4 7.13 20.48 -9.11
N LYS A 5 7.72 20.96 -8.01
CA LYS A 5 8.17 22.35 -7.84
C LYS A 5 9.13 22.84 -8.92
N PHE A 6 9.92 21.93 -9.51
CA PHE A 6 10.88 22.23 -10.56
C PHE A 6 10.32 21.99 -11.98
N GLY A 7 9.01 21.76 -12.12
CA GLY A 7 8.37 21.50 -13.41
C GLY A 7 8.60 20.10 -13.99
N LEU A 8 9.40 19.27 -13.30
CA LEU A 8 9.61 17.86 -13.61
C LEU A 8 8.37 17.02 -13.25
N SER A 9 8.13 15.95 -13.99
CA SER A 9 7.07 15.01 -13.62
C SER A 9 7.53 14.17 -12.43
N THR A 10 6.83 14.27 -11.30
CA THR A 10 7.13 13.47 -10.09
C THR A 10 7.05 11.98 -10.39
N ALA A 11 6.11 11.55 -11.23
CA ALA A 11 6.02 10.17 -11.70
C ALA A 11 7.26 9.73 -12.49
N ALA A 12 7.82 10.61 -13.33
CA ALA A 12 9.06 10.30 -14.05
C ALA A 12 10.24 10.12 -13.10
N VAL A 13 10.39 11.00 -12.10
CA VAL A 13 11.44 10.89 -11.07
C VAL A 13 11.31 9.58 -10.30
N ALA A 14 10.09 9.21 -9.89
CA ALA A 14 9.82 7.94 -9.22
C ALA A 14 10.16 6.72 -10.09
N VAL A 15 9.79 6.74 -11.38
CA VAL A 15 10.12 5.65 -12.32
C VAL A 15 11.63 5.52 -12.50
N ILE A 16 12.36 6.63 -12.61
CA ILE A 16 13.82 6.61 -12.71
C ILE A 16 14.44 6.01 -11.43
N ALA A 17 13.91 6.34 -10.24
CA ALA A 17 14.37 5.75 -8.98
C ALA A 17 14.24 4.22 -8.97
N PHE A 18 13.09 3.67 -9.40
CA PHE A 18 12.91 2.23 -9.52
C PHE A 18 13.74 1.61 -10.66
N GLY A 19 13.98 2.35 -11.75
CA GLY A 19 14.89 1.96 -12.81
C GLY A 19 16.32 1.77 -12.29
N PHE A 20 16.84 2.72 -11.51
CA PHE A 20 18.16 2.58 -10.90
C PHE A 20 18.22 1.50 -9.81
N ALA A 21 17.11 1.29 -9.08
CA ALA A 21 17.01 0.16 -8.15
C ALA A 21 17.15 -1.19 -8.89
N ALA A 22 16.48 -1.35 -10.04
CA ALA A 22 16.61 -2.53 -10.89
C ALA A 22 18.03 -2.72 -11.47
N LEU A 23 18.71 -1.61 -11.78
CA LEU A 23 20.10 -1.60 -12.26
C LEU A 23 21.15 -1.77 -11.13
N ARG A 24 20.73 -1.92 -9.87
CA ARG A 24 21.60 -2.05 -8.68
C ARG A 24 22.56 -0.86 -8.49
N GLN A 25 22.19 0.31 -8.98
CA GLN A 25 22.94 1.55 -8.80
C GLN A 25 22.51 2.25 -7.50
N SER A 26 22.98 1.75 -6.35
CA SER A 26 22.57 2.25 -5.02
C SER A 26 22.84 3.74 -4.82
N GLU A 27 23.98 4.22 -5.30
CA GLU A 27 24.35 5.65 -5.22
C GLU A 27 23.36 6.53 -5.98
N ALA A 28 22.94 6.09 -7.17
CA ALA A 28 21.97 6.83 -7.97
C ALA A 28 20.58 6.84 -7.31
N VAL A 29 20.14 5.70 -6.75
CA VAL A 29 18.87 5.63 -5.99
C VAL A 29 18.91 6.53 -4.76
N LEU A 30 20.03 6.53 -4.03
CA LEU A 30 20.21 7.37 -2.84
C LEU A 30 20.19 8.87 -3.21
N LEU A 31 20.86 9.26 -4.30
CA LEU A 31 20.84 10.65 -4.78
C LEU A 31 19.45 11.09 -5.22
N ILE A 32 18.71 10.25 -5.95
CA ILE A 32 17.33 10.59 -6.34
C ILE A 32 16.43 10.68 -5.13
N ALA A 33 16.56 9.76 -4.17
CA ALA A 33 15.81 9.83 -2.94
C ALA A 33 16.14 11.10 -2.15
N GLY A 34 17.43 11.44 -2.03
CA GLY A 34 17.87 12.70 -1.42
C GLY A 34 17.29 13.93 -2.14
N PHE A 35 17.30 13.95 -3.47
CA PHE A 35 16.69 15.01 -4.27
C PHE A 35 15.18 15.13 -4.00
N ALA A 36 14.44 14.02 -4.03
CA ALA A 36 13.01 14.00 -3.75
C ALA A 36 12.71 14.55 -2.35
N LEU A 37 13.44 14.08 -1.32
CA LEU A 37 13.20 14.44 0.07
C LEU A 37 13.61 15.88 0.39
N LEU A 38 14.77 16.36 -0.08
CA LEU A 38 15.30 17.67 0.30
C LEU A 38 14.83 18.80 -0.62
N ALA A 39 14.84 18.56 -1.94
CA ALA A 39 14.57 19.60 -2.93
C ALA A 39 13.08 19.68 -3.27
N GLU A 40 12.46 18.55 -3.61
CA GLU A 40 11.09 18.53 -4.11
C GLU A 40 10.05 18.60 -2.98
N LYS A 41 10.32 17.92 -1.86
CA LYS A 41 9.47 17.86 -0.66
C LYS A 41 8.01 17.50 -0.95
N ASP A 42 7.79 16.73 -2.02
CA ASP A 42 6.47 16.24 -2.41
C ASP A 42 6.17 14.93 -1.65
N GLU A 43 5.00 14.86 -1.00
CA GLU A 43 4.69 13.74 -0.13
C GLU A 43 4.49 12.44 -0.90
N TRP A 44 3.89 12.51 -2.09
CA TRP A 44 3.68 11.32 -2.92
C TRP A 44 5.01 10.79 -3.49
N LEU A 45 5.85 11.67 -4.04
CA LEU A 45 7.17 11.32 -4.53
C LEU A 45 8.06 10.77 -3.41
N ASN A 46 8.02 11.37 -2.23
CA ASN A 46 8.80 10.90 -1.07
C ASN A 46 8.44 9.47 -0.68
N ARG A 47 7.15 9.10 -0.72
CA ARG A 47 6.71 7.72 -0.49
C ARG A 47 7.29 6.77 -1.54
N GLN A 48 7.25 7.14 -2.82
CA GLN A 48 7.81 6.30 -3.88
C GLN A 48 9.34 6.18 -3.80
N ALA A 49 10.02 7.30 -3.55
CA ALA A 49 11.47 7.38 -3.42
C ALA A 49 11.97 6.55 -2.23
N MET A 50 11.29 6.62 -1.07
CA MET A 50 11.64 5.77 0.06
C MET A 50 11.37 4.30 -0.22
N GLN A 51 10.29 3.95 -0.91
CA GLN A 51 10.06 2.55 -1.29
C GLN A 51 11.15 2.01 -2.23
N ALA A 52 11.62 2.81 -3.19
CA ALA A 52 12.73 2.45 -4.07
C ALA A 52 14.06 2.27 -3.30
N LEU A 53 14.34 3.20 -2.38
CA LEU A 53 15.54 3.14 -1.53
C LEU A 53 15.50 1.92 -0.61
N LEU A 54 14.38 1.69 0.08
CA LEU A 54 14.20 0.53 0.96
C LEU A 54 14.28 -0.79 0.19
N LEU A 55 13.76 -0.86 -1.03
CA LEU A 55 13.85 -2.06 -1.88
C LEU A 55 15.30 -2.38 -2.23
N THR A 56 16.07 -1.33 -2.54
CA THR A 56 17.50 -1.43 -2.84
C THR A 56 18.26 -1.92 -1.61
N ILE A 57 18.02 -1.31 -0.44
CA ILE A 57 18.62 -1.73 0.84
C ILE A 57 18.26 -3.18 1.16
N ALA A 58 16.98 -3.54 1.05
CA ALA A 58 16.51 -4.90 1.32
C ALA A 58 17.18 -5.93 0.41
N TYR A 59 17.37 -5.63 -0.87
CA TYR A 59 18.11 -6.49 -1.79
C TYR A 59 19.55 -6.69 -1.35
N PHE A 60 20.29 -5.61 -1.06
CA PHE A 60 21.70 -5.72 -0.65
C PHE A 60 21.85 -6.44 0.69
N LEU A 61 20.97 -6.20 1.66
CA LEU A 61 20.96 -6.93 2.93
C LEU A 61 20.69 -8.42 2.70
N THR A 62 19.71 -8.76 1.87
CA THR A 62 19.38 -10.16 1.57
C THR A 62 20.55 -10.84 0.83
N ALA A 63 21.17 -10.17 -0.14
CA ALA A 63 22.33 -10.67 -0.86
C ALA A 63 23.55 -10.84 0.06
N LEU A 64 23.78 -9.90 0.99
CA LEU A 64 24.85 -9.99 1.97
C LEU A 64 24.65 -11.18 2.92
N VAL A 65 23.45 -11.32 3.50
CA VAL A 65 23.12 -12.40 4.42
C VAL A 65 23.22 -13.75 3.72
N THR A 66 22.62 -13.89 2.53
CA THR A 66 22.68 -15.16 1.78
C THR A 66 24.09 -15.48 1.33
N GLY A 67 24.83 -14.51 0.79
CA GLY A 67 26.23 -14.71 0.40
C GLY A 67 27.11 -15.10 1.58
N TRP A 68 26.92 -14.49 2.75
CA TRP A 68 27.65 -14.86 3.96
C TRP A 68 27.26 -16.25 4.48
N VAL A 69 25.97 -16.58 4.51
CA VAL A 69 25.47 -17.89 4.96
C VAL A 69 25.93 -19.00 4.03
N PHE A 70 25.61 -18.93 2.74
CA PHE A 70 25.92 -19.99 1.77
C PHE A 70 27.40 -20.01 1.39
N GLY A 71 28.03 -18.85 1.22
CA GLY A 71 29.46 -18.74 0.93
C GLY A 71 30.34 -19.08 2.13
N GLY A 72 29.97 -18.65 3.34
CA GLY A 72 30.66 -19.02 4.57
C GLY A 72 30.56 -20.52 4.87
N LEU A 73 29.37 -21.10 4.68
CA LEU A 73 29.16 -22.53 4.83
C LEU A 73 29.92 -23.35 3.76
N GLY A 74 29.97 -22.86 2.51
CA GLY A 74 30.80 -23.44 1.47
C GLY A 74 32.29 -23.44 1.83
N ARG A 75 32.79 -22.33 2.38
CA ARG A 75 34.18 -22.21 2.84
C ARG A 75 34.49 -23.15 4.00
N LEU A 76 33.54 -23.33 4.93
CA LEU A 76 33.66 -24.28 6.04
C LEU A 76 33.74 -25.73 5.54
N PHE A 77 32.89 -26.13 4.58
CA PHE A 77 32.91 -27.48 4.02
C PHE A 77 34.13 -27.77 3.12
N GLY A 78 34.63 -26.75 2.40
CA GLY A 78 35.88 -26.86 1.65
C GLY A 78 37.09 -27.10 2.56
N PHE A 79 37.11 -26.51 3.75
CA PHE A 79 38.16 -26.76 4.76
C PHE A 79 38.21 -28.23 5.22
N PHE A 80 37.08 -28.94 5.24
CA PHE A 80 37.02 -30.37 5.57
C PHE A 80 37.25 -31.30 4.36
N GLU A 81 37.81 -30.79 3.26
CA GLU A 81 38.11 -31.53 2.01
C GLU A 81 36.93 -32.28 1.39
N VAL A 82 35.69 -31.86 1.70
CA VAL A 82 34.48 -32.44 1.08
C VAL A 82 34.23 -31.79 -0.28
N TYR A 83 35.17 -31.99 -1.22
CA TYR A 83 35.19 -31.36 -2.55
C TYR A 83 33.91 -31.57 -3.38
N ARG A 84 33.19 -32.68 -3.14
CA ARG A 84 31.91 -32.98 -3.81
C ARG A 84 30.77 -32.08 -3.34
N VAL A 85 30.86 -31.57 -2.11
CA VAL A 85 29.87 -30.66 -1.51
C VAL A 85 30.20 -29.20 -1.84
N GLU A 86 31.48 -28.87 -1.98
CA GLU A 86 31.94 -27.51 -2.32
C GLU A 86 31.35 -27.01 -3.66
N ASN A 87 31.51 -27.79 -4.73
CA ASN A 87 30.99 -27.43 -6.06
C ASN A 87 29.45 -27.39 -6.12
N ALA A 88 28.77 -28.22 -5.33
CA ALA A 88 27.31 -28.19 -5.22
C ALA A 88 26.84 -26.91 -4.49
N MET A 89 27.53 -26.53 -3.41
CA MET A 89 27.14 -25.37 -2.61
C MET A 89 27.39 -24.04 -3.30
N LEU A 90 28.47 -23.91 -4.07
CA LEU A 90 28.70 -22.73 -4.91
C LEU A 90 27.60 -22.54 -5.97
N ARG A 91 27.14 -23.63 -6.61
CA ARG A 91 26.03 -23.56 -7.58
C ARG A 91 24.71 -23.15 -6.92
N ILE A 92 24.47 -23.61 -5.69
CA ILE A 92 23.29 -23.20 -4.92
C ILE A 92 23.38 -21.71 -4.59
N ASN A 93 24.55 -21.23 -4.14
CA ASN A 93 24.77 -19.82 -3.83
C ASN A 93 24.51 -18.92 -5.06
N SER A 94 25.03 -19.29 -6.24
CA SER A 94 24.76 -18.52 -7.47
C SER A 94 23.28 -18.56 -7.85
N ALA A 95 22.64 -19.73 -7.79
CA ALA A 95 21.22 -19.86 -8.14
C ALA A 95 20.31 -19.05 -7.21
N VAL A 96 20.61 -19.02 -5.90
CA VAL A 96 19.89 -18.20 -4.92
C VAL A 96 20.07 -16.70 -5.22
N GLY A 97 21.31 -16.28 -5.51
CA GLY A 97 21.59 -14.90 -5.91
C GLY A 97 20.82 -14.46 -7.16
N ASP A 98 20.79 -15.32 -8.18
CA ASP A 98 20.05 -15.07 -9.42
C ASP A 98 18.54 -14.97 -9.14
N LEU A 99 17.99 -15.86 -8.31
CA LEU A 99 16.58 -15.83 -7.94
C LEU A 99 16.20 -14.55 -7.18
N ILE A 100 17.05 -14.10 -6.25
CA ILE A 100 16.85 -12.84 -5.52
C ILE A 100 16.88 -11.65 -6.48
N TYR A 101 17.80 -11.65 -7.45
CA TYR A 101 17.86 -10.58 -8.45
C TYR A 101 16.64 -10.57 -9.37
N VAL A 102 16.18 -11.74 -9.83
CA VAL A 102 14.92 -11.86 -10.60
C VAL A 102 13.73 -11.32 -9.80
N ALA A 103 13.65 -11.64 -8.51
CA ALA A 103 12.61 -11.11 -7.63
C ALA A 103 12.68 -9.58 -7.50
N LEU A 104 13.88 -9.00 -7.36
CA LEU A 104 14.09 -7.55 -7.37
C LEU A 104 13.56 -6.93 -8.67
N ILE A 105 13.94 -7.48 -9.83
CA ILE A 105 13.48 -6.97 -11.13
C ILE A 105 11.96 -7.04 -11.24
N ALA A 106 11.35 -8.16 -10.86
CA ALA A 106 9.90 -8.31 -10.90
C ALA A 106 9.19 -7.26 -10.02
N LEU A 107 9.67 -7.05 -8.79
CA LEU A 107 9.13 -6.04 -7.88
C LEU A 107 9.31 -4.61 -8.42
N SER A 108 10.48 -4.29 -8.97
CA SER A 108 10.75 -2.99 -9.59
C SER A 108 9.86 -2.74 -10.80
N VAL A 109 9.64 -3.73 -11.67
CA VAL A 109 8.74 -3.62 -12.82
C VAL A 109 7.30 -3.40 -12.35
N ILE A 110 6.84 -4.16 -11.35
CA ILE A 110 5.50 -3.99 -10.78
C ILE A 110 5.33 -2.58 -10.19
N ALA A 111 6.34 -2.08 -9.47
CA ALA A 111 6.37 -0.73 -8.91
C ALA A 111 6.27 0.31 -10.02
N VAL A 112 7.12 0.23 -11.05
CA VAL A 112 7.08 1.13 -12.22
C VAL A 112 5.71 1.12 -12.89
N LEU A 113 5.14 -0.04 -13.15
CA LEU A 113 3.81 -0.15 -13.78
C LEU A 113 2.71 0.45 -12.90
N ARG A 114 2.81 0.37 -11.57
CA ARG A 114 1.85 0.99 -10.64
C ARG A 114 2.02 2.51 -10.59
N VAL A 115 3.26 2.99 -10.49
CA VAL A 115 3.62 4.41 -10.48
C VAL A 115 3.19 5.10 -11.77
N LEU A 116 3.40 4.46 -12.93
CA LEU A 116 2.93 4.95 -14.22
C LEU A 116 1.40 5.07 -14.30
N ARG A 117 0.68 4.21 -13.57
CA ARG A 117 -0.79 4.25 -13.43
C ARG A 117 -1.27 5.26 -12.39
N GLY A 118 -0.37 6.08 -11.83
CA GLY A 118 -0.71 7.07 -10.79
C GLY A 118 -1.05 6.45 -9.43
N ARG A 119 -0.75 5.17 -9.22
CA ARG A 119 -0.90 4.50 -7.92
C ARG A 119 0.42 4.50 -7.18
N ASP A 120 0.37 4.28 -5.87
CA ASP A 120 1.57 3.98 -5.10
C ASP A 120 2.22 2.68 -5.60
N ALA A 121 3.56 2.63 -5.59
CA ALA A 121 4.34 1.48 -6.02
C ALA A 121 3.88 0.19 -5.31
N GLY A 122 3.39 0.31 -4.08
CA GLY A 122 2.60 -0.74 -3.43
C GLY A 122 3.42 -2.01 -3.22
N LEU A 123 4.71 -1.84 -2.90
CA LEU A 123 5.61 -2.95 -2.63
C LEU A 123 5.16 -3.67 -1.35
N PRO A 124 4.95 -5.00 -1.41
CA PRO A 124 4.55 -5.77 -0.24
C PRO A 124 5.60 -5.59 0.87
N TRP A 125 5.13 -5.38 2.11
CA TRP A 125 5.93 -5.05 3.31
C TRP A 125 6.66 -3.69 3.33
N LEU A 126 7.21 -3.20 2.22
CA LEU A 126 7.97 -1.94 2.20
C LEU A 126 7.09 -0.68 2.23
N SER A 127 5.85 -0.78 1.75
CA SER A 127 4.89 0.35 1.76
C SER A 127 4.57 0.85 3.17
N LYS A 128 4.58 -0.03 4.18
CA LYS A 128 4.34 0.32 5.58
C LYS A 128 5.52 1.10 6.18
N MET A 129 6.74 0.71 5.87
CA MET A 129 7.96 1.38 6.34
C MET A 129 8.13 2.76 5.71
N ALA A 130 7.78 2.92 4.44
CA ALA A 130 7.85 4.22 3.76
C ALA A 130 6.83 5.25 4.29
N GLY A 131 5.78 4.81 4.99
CA GLY A 131 4.79 5.69 5.63
C GLY A 131 5.20 6.20 7.02
N GLY A 132 6.38 5.84 7.53
CA GLY A 132 6.83 6.20 8.88
C GLY A 132 6.26 5.33 9.99
N ASP A 133 5.44 4.33 9.66
CA ASP A 133 4.75 3.46 10.60
C ASP A 133 5.60 2.21 10.92
N PHE A 134 6.83 2.46 11.39
CA PHE A 134 7.80 1.40 11.70
C PHE A 134 7.29 0.49 12.84
N GLU A 135 6.47 1.01 13.76
CA GLU A 135 5.83 0.22 14.82
C GLU A 135 4.78 -0.75 14.25
N ALA A 136 3.96 -0.31 13.29
CA ALA A 136 2.94 -1.16 12.66
C ALA A 136 3.53 -2.22 11.70
N ALA A 137 4.77 -2.05 11.26
CA ALA A 137 5.46 -3.01 10.39
C ALA A 137 5.93 -4.28 11.15
N PHE A 138 6.25 -4.13 12.44
CA PHE A 138 6.62 -5.26 13.32
C PHE A 138 5.50 -5.68 14.27
N ALA A 139 4.45 -4.86 14.44
CA ALA A 139 3.24 -5.28 15.14
C ALA A 139 2.53 -6.39 14.35
N ARG A 140 2.35 -7.56 14.98
CA ARG A 140 1.47 -8.62 14.47
C ARG A 140 0.14 -7.97 14.09
N GLN A 141 -0.38 -8.27 12.90
CA GLN A 141 -1.75 -7.86 12.57
C GLN A 141 -2.67 -8.36 13.68
N PRO A 142 -3.37 -7.47 14.41
CA PRO A 142 -4.45 -7.92 15.25
C PRO A 142 -5.46 -8.52 14.28
N LYS A 143 -5.58 -9.86 14.34
CA LYS A 143 -6.66 -10.62 13.73
C LYS A 143 -7.92 -9.81 13.97
N SER A 144 -8.57 -9.37 12.89
CA SER A 144 -9.75 -8.51 12.92
C SER A 144 -10.70 -8.99 14.00
N VAL A 145 -10.71 -8.30 15.14
CA VAL A 145 -11.71 -8.51 16.18
C VAL A 145 -12.98 -7.92 15.58
N PRO A 146 -14.05 -8.71 15.41
CA PRO A 146 -15.32 -8.15 14.96
C PRO A 146 -15.73 -7.03 15.93
N ALA A 147 -16.17 -5.90 15.36
CA ALA A 147 -16.59 -4.73 16.10
C ALA A 147 -17.56 -5.08 17.24
N PRO A 148 -17.50 -4.40 18.39
CA PRO A 148 -18.41 -4.66 19.50
C PRO A 148 -19.85 -4.41 19.04
N VAL A 149 -20.69 -5.41 19.24
CA VAL A 149 -22.13 -5.35 19.03
C VAL A 149 -22.67 -4.18 19.84
N GLN A 150 -23.15 -3.14 19.15
CA GLN A 150 -23.93 -2.09 19.79
C GLN A 150 -25.22 -2.73 20.32
N THR A 151 -25.34 -2.78 21.63
CA THR A 151 -26.58 -3.13 22.32
C THR A 151 -27.66 -2.13 21.95
N SER A 152 -28.63 -2.59 21.16
CA SER A 152 -29.89 -1.93 20.89
C SER A 152 -30.63 -1.57 22.20
N PRO A 153 -31.23 -0.37 22.33
CA PRO A 153 -31.99 -0.01 23.52
C PRO A 153 -33.20 -0.93 23.73
N ALA A 154 -33.39 -1.33 24.98
CA ALA A 154 -34.47 -2.19 25.42
C ALA A 154 -35.86 -1.61 25.07
N MET A 155 -36.66 -2.44 24.41
CA MET A 155 -38.06 -2.24 24.09
C MET A 155 -38.85 -2.06 25.40
N GLN A 156 -39.42 -0.88 25.62
CA GLN A 156 -40.35 -0.61 26.71
C GLN A 156 -41.70 -1.27 26.41
N ALA A 157 -42.14 -2.15 27.32
CA ALA A 157 -43.44 -2.80 27.28
C ALA A 157 -44.54 -1.81 27.68
N ALA A 158 -45.52 -1.61 26.80
CA ALA A 158 -46.76 -0.87 27.06
C ALA A 158 -47.92 -1.84 27.33
N PRO A 159 -48.83 -1.55 28.30
CA PRO A 159 -49.92 -2.46 28.66
C PRO A 159 -51.08 -2.41 27.67
N ALA A 160 -51.78 -3.55 27.58
CA ALA A 160 -52.88 -3.84 26.67
C ALA A 160 -54.12 -2.96 26.86
N GLN A 161 -54.74 -2.54 25.74
CA GLN A 161 -56.12 -2.07 25.68
C GLN A 161 -56.89 -2.70 24.51
N ALA A 162 -58.17 -2.94 24.78
CA ALA A 162 -59.11 -3.82 24.12
C ALA A 162 -59.75 -3.21 22.84
N PRO A 163 -60.49 -4.00 22.03
CA PRO A 163 -60.80 -3.69 20.64
C PRO A 163 -62.08 -2.85 20.48
N TYR A 164 -62.03 -1.80 19.65
CA TYR A 164 -63.23 -1.14 19.14
C TYR A 164 -63.07 -0.63 17.69
N VAL A 165 -63.86 -1.27 16.82
CA VAL A 165 -64.66 -0.81 15.67
C VAL A 165 -64.29 0.51 14.96
N GLN A 166 -63.96 0.39 13.67
CA GLN A 166 -63.91 1.48 12.67
C GLN A 166 -65.30 2.05 12.36
N PRO A 167 -65.40 3.37 12.15
CA PRO A 167 -65.94 3.82 10.86
C PRO A 167 -65.12 4.94 10.21
N ALA A 168 -65.23 4.99 8.88
CA ALA A 168 -64.54 5.85 7.94
C ALA A 168 -64.67 7.36 8.21
N MET A 169 -63.61 8.13 7.89
CA MET A 169 -63.69 9.30 6.99
C MET A 169 -62.32 10.02 6.80
N SER A 170 -62.05 10.32 5.52
CA SER A 170 -61.47 11.56 5.00
C SER A 170 -59.95 11.82 5.13
N ALA A 171 -59.28 11.53 4.02
CA ALA A 171 -58.30 12.36 3.30
C ALA A 171 -57.56 13.47 4.07
N VAL A 172 -56.23 13.34 4.13
CA VAL A 172 -55.31 14.38 3.63
C VAL A 172 -54.15 13.68 2.92
N GLN A 173 -54.03 14.00 1.62
CA GLN A 173 -52.87 13.74 0.80
C GLN A 173 -51.71 14.60 1.32
N ASP A 174 -50.56 13.98 1.57
CA ASP A 174 -49.29 14.65 1.31
C ASP A 174 -48.41 13.70 0.49
N ALA A 175 -48.31 14.07 -0.78
CA ALA A 175 -47.30 13.62 -1.69
C ALA A 175 -46.01 14.39 -1.40
N GLN A 176 -44.89 13.71 -1.23
CA GLN A 176 -43.55 14.26 -1.47
C GLN A 176 -42.57 13.08 -1.57
N ALA A 177 -42.32 12.60 -2.78
CA ALA A 177 -41.27 13.07 -3.69
C ALA A 177 -39.94 12.36 -3.41
N SER A 178 -39.53 11.50 -4.35
CA SER A 178 -38.21 10.88 -4.41
C SER A 178 -37.12 11.93 -4.23
N PRO A 179 -36.17 11.74 -3.31
CA PRO A 179 -34.99 12.57 -3.28
C PRO A 179 -34.06 12.23 -4.44
N ALA A 180 -33.64 13.25 -5.18
CA ALA A 180 -32.73 13.15 -6.29
C ALA A 180 -31.35 12.73 -5.77
N VAL A 181 -30.93 11.51 -6.10
CA VAL A 181 -29.62 10.97 -5.72
C VAL A 181 -28.53 11.76 -6.45
N ARG A 182 -27.86 12.67 -5.75
CA ARG A 182 -26.63 13.33 -6.23
C ARG A 182 -25.52 12.28 -6.33
N ILE A 183 -24.76 12.29 -7.43
CA ILE A 183 -23.66 11.35 -7.66
C ILE A 183 -22.33 12.11 -7.60
N CYS A 184 -21.31 11.51 -6.99
CA CYS A 184 -20.01 12.14 -6.82
C CYS A 184 -19.26 12.21 -8.16
N SER A 185 -18.83 13.40 -8.56
CA SER A 185 -18.05 13.63 -9.78
C SER A 185 -16.68 12.96 -9.77
N SER A 186 -16.13 12.64 -8.59
CA SER A 186 -14.80 12.04 -8.44
C SER A 186 -14.82 10.51 -8.39
N CYS A 187 -15.87 9.87 -7.86
CA CYS A 187 -15.90 8.42 -7.61
C CYS A 187 -17.22 7.73 -7.95
N SER A 188 -18.19 8.46 -8.51
CA SER A 188 -19.53 7.99 -8.87
C SER A 188 -20.34 7.33 -7.74
N ALA A 189 -19.98 7.55 -6.48
CA ALA A 189 -20.78 7.10 -5.34
C ALA A 189 -22.01 8.02 -5.11
N PRO A 190 -23.13 7.47 -4.61
CA PRO A 190 -24.30 8.27 -4.25
C PRO A 190 -24.01 9.15 -3.01
N LEU A 191 -24.34 10.43 -3.08
CA LEU A 191 -24.24 11.39 -1.98
C LEU A 191 -25.57 11.47 -1.22
N GLN A 192 -25.46 11.66 0.09
CA GLN A 192 -26.59 12.06 0.93
C GLN A 192 -26.91 13.53 0.69
N GLU A 193 -28.19 13.90 0.77
CA GLU A 193 -28.73 15.18 0.25
C GLU A 193 -28.11 16.46 0.83
N ASP A 194 -27.41 16.39 1.97
CA ASP A 194 -26.74 17.54 2.59
C ASP A 194 -25.24 17.30 2.89
N SER A 195 -24.64 16.28 2.27
CA SER A 195 -23.22 15.98 2.50
C SER A 195 -22.30 16.97 1.77
N ARG A 196 -21.50 17.74 2.52
CA ARG A 196 -20.48 18.66 1.97
C ARG A 196 -19.25 17.96 1.39
N PHE A 197 -19.08 16.67 1.72
CA PHE A 197 -17.97 15.83 1.29
C PHE A 197 -18.47 14.42 0.99
N CYS A 198 -17.92 13.77 -0.02
CA CYS A 198 -18.19 12.38 -0.33
C CYS A 198 -17.56 11.47 0.72
N THR A 199 -18.37 10.65 1.36
CA THR A 199 -17.93 9.68 2.39
C THR A 199 -17.10 8.52 1.82
N ALA A 200 -17.14 8.30 0.50
CA ALA A 200 -16.40 7.22 -0.17
C ALA A 200 -14.98 7.63 -0.63
N CYS A 201 -14.78 8.87 -1.09
CA CYS A 201 -13.49 9.32 -1.63
C CYS A 201 -12.93 10.60 -1.01
N GLY A 202 -13.68 11.28 -0.13
CA GLY A 202 -13.24 12.52 0.53
C GLY A 202 -13.29 13.78 -0.34
N ALA A 203 -13.72 13.68 -1.61
CA ALA A 203 -13.90 14.83 -2.48
C ALA A 203 -15.03 15.75 -1.99
N LYS A 204 -14.89 17.06 -2.19
CA LYS A 204 -15.94 18.04 -1.86
C LYS A 204 -17.16 17.80 -2.77
N ALA A 205 -18.34 17.79 -2.17
CA ALA A 205 -19.60 17.74 -2.92
C ALA A 205 -19.85 19.13 -3.54
N GLU A 206 -19.92 19.19 -4.86
CA GLU A 206 -20.34 20.38 -5.63
C GLU A 206 -21.82 20.24 -6.03
#